data_AF-A0AA90SSC3-F1
#
_entry.id   AF-A0AA90SSC3-F1
#
_cell.length_a   1.000
_cell.length_b   1.000
_cell.length_c   1.000
_cell.angle_alpha   90.00
_cell.angle_beta   90.00
_cell.angle_gamma   90.00
#
_symmetry.space_group_name_H-M   'P 1'
#
loop_
_entity.id
_entity.type
_entity.pdbx_description
1 polymer ?
#
loop_
_entity_poly.entity_id
_entity_poly.type
_entity_poly.pdbx_seq_one_letter_code
_entity_poly.pdbx_strand_id
1 'polypeptide(L)'
;MRISSISFKEPPVHHEFPPLYEGLGLPELSSFIQQRFEFAYTLGEVERTGHGSIRFYKRQGDFKVHIPDKLPGVGPKKLRKLKGLLLEEAKTAFIENIESEPEKRKVYYAEFSSPWERR
;
A
#
# COMPACT_ATOMS: atom_id res chain seq x y z
N MET A 1 4.64 -20.05 9.00
CA MET A 1 4.33 -18.62 9.05
C MET A 1 2.89 -18.46 8.61
N ARG A 2 2.08 -17.88 9.48
CA ARG A 2 0.64 -17.64 9.26
C ARG A 2 0.32 -16.23 9.72
N ILE A 3 -0.71 -15.66 9.12
CA ILE A 3 -1.30 -14.40 9.58
C ILE A 3 -2.34 -14.77 10.62
N SER A 4 -2.27 -14.14 11.79
CA SER A 4 -3.22 -14.36 12.88
C SER A 4 -4.38 -13.37 12.80
N SER A 5 -4.10 -12.13 12.39
CA SER A 5 -5.08 -11.06 12.28
C SER A 5 -4.61 -9.95 11.33
N ILE A 6 -5.58 -9.23 10.76
CA ILE A 6 -5.39 -7.99 10.00
C ILE A 6 -6.44 -6.99 10.46
N SER A 7 -6.04 -5.74 10.68
CA SER A 7 -6.95 -4.66 11.07
C SER A 7 -6.58 -3.38 10.33
N PHE A 8 -7.55 -2.82 9.58
CA PHE A 8 -7.41 -1.51 8.95
C PHE A 8 -7.64 -0.43 9.99
N LYS A 9 -6.65 0.44 10.20
CA LYS A 9 -6.69 1.50 11.22
C LYS A 9 -7.11 2.85 10.66
N GLU A 10 -6.90 3.05 9.36
CA GLU A 10 -7.11 4.33 8.67
C GLU A 10 -8.04 4.13 7.46
N PRO A 11 -8.82 5.13 7.06
CA PRO A 11 -9.61 5.06 5.82
C PRO A 11 -8.71 5.01 4.58
N PRO A 12 -9.21 4.54 3.42
CA PRO A 12 -8.48 4.58 2.17
C PRO A 12 -8.16 6.02 1.74
N VAL A 13 -6.91 6.24 1.32
CA VAL A 13 -6.38 7.51 0.85
C VAL A 13 -6.19 7.45 -0.66
N HIS A 14 -6.70 8.46 -1.37
CA HIS A 14 -6.57 8.58 -2.81
C HIS A 14 -5.35 9.42 -3.15
N HIS A 15 -4.37 8.81 -3.79
CA HIS A 15 -3.18 9.47 -4.30
C HIS A 15 -3.40 9.74 -5.80
N GLU A 16 -3.55 11.03 -6.15
CA GLU A 16 -3.76 11.48 -7.52
C GLU A 16 -2.46 12.13 -8.03
N PHE A 17 -1.96 11.63 -9.17
CA PHE A 17 -0.82 12.21 -9.87
C PHE A 17 -1.29 13.07 -11.06
N PRO A 18 -0.57 14.15 -11.39
CA PRO A 18 -0.89 14.92 -12.59
C PRO A 18 -0.81 14.05 -13.85
N PRO A 19 -1.71 14.24 -14.84
CA PRO A 19 -1.76 13.42 -16.05
C PRO A 19 -0.44 13.35 -16.82
N LEU A 20 0.38 14.40 -16.75
CA LEU A 20 1.71 14.47 -17.38
C LEU A 20 2.64 13.34 -16.92
N TYR A 21 2.53 12.91 -15.66
CA TYR A 21 3.34 11.81 -15.11
C TYR A 21 2.78 10.43 -15.45
N GLU A 22 1.46 10.31 -15.65
CA GLU A 22 0.83 9.03 -15.97
C GLU A 22 1.15 8.53 -17.40
N GLY A 23 1.62 9.43 -18.29
CA GLY A 23 2.04 9.11 -19.66
C GLY A 23 3.49 8.62 -19.82
N LEU A 24 4.29 8.65 -18.74
CA LEU A 24 5.73 8.33 -18.79
C LEU A 24 6.04 6.83 -18.72
N GLY A 25 5.01 5.97 -18.60
CA GLY A 25 5.20 4.53 -18.46
C GLY A 25 5.84 4.10 -17.13
N LEU A 26 5.91 5.00 -16.14
CA LEU A 26 6.44 4.73 -14.81
C LEU A 26 5.32 4.24 -13.88
N PRO A 27 5.28 2.94 -13.52
CA PRO A 27 4.21 2.38 -12.68
C PRO A 27 4.12 3.02 -11.29
N GLU A 28 5.24 3.60 -10.84
CA GLU A 28 5.37 4.26 -9.54
C GLU A 28 4.73 5.66 -9.52
N LEU A 29 4.50 6.26 -10.70
CA LEU A 29 3.90 7.59 -10.89
C LEU A 29 2.49 7.49 -11.47
N SER A 30 1.72 6.52 -11.00
CA SER A 30 0.32 6.33 -11.39
C SER A 30 -0.58 6.55 -10.19
N SER A 31 -1.77 7.13 -10.41
CA SER A 31 -2.74 7.32 -9.33
C SER A 31 -3.12 6.00 -8.66
N PHE A 32 -3.08 5.96 -7.34
CA PHE A 32 -3.36 4.76 -6.54
C PHE A 32 -4.21 5.08 -5.32
N ILE A 33 -4.95 4.08 -4.83
CA ILE A 33 -5.62 4.13 -3.54
C ILE A 33 -4.77 3.35 -2.55
N GLN A 34 -4.49 3.92 -1.38
CA GLN A 34 -3.71 3.27 -0.34
C GLN A 34 -4.50 3.19 0.95
N GLN A 35 -4.47 2.04 1.62
CA GLN A 35 -4.96 1.92 2.99
C GLN A 35 -3.92 1.25 3.87
N ARG A 36 -3.72 1.80 5.08
CA ARG A 36 -2.78 1.26 6.07
C ARG A 36 -3.50 0.26 6.97
N PHE A 37 -2.78 -0.80 7.32
CA PHE A 37 -3.27 -1.84 8.20
C PHE A 37 -2.16 -2.31 9.14
N GLU A 38 -2.60 -2.83 10.27
CA GLU A 38 -1.77 -3.58 11.21
C GLU A 38 -2.07 -5.06 11.03
N PHE A 39 -1.06 -5.91 11.17
CA PHE A 39 -1.22 -7.35 11.07
C PHE A 39 -0.40 -8.07 12.14
N ALA A 40 -0.93 -9.18 12.64
CA ALA A 40 -0.19 -10.12 13.48
C ALA A 40 0.20 -11.36 12.68
N TYR A 41 1.41 -11.86 12.91
CA TYR A 41 1.93 -13.04 12.23
C TYR A 41 2.78 -13.92 13.16
N THR A 42 2.74 -15.22 12.91
CA THR A 42 3.53 -16.21 13.65
C THR A 42 4.79 -16.60 12.89
N LEU A 43 5.95 -16.46 13.53
CA LEU A 43 7.25 -16.89 13.01
C LEU A 43 7.87 -17.94 13.94
N GLY A 44 7.63 -19.22 13.64
CA GLY A 44 7.92 -20.29 14.58
C GLY A 44 6.84 -20.31 15.66
N GLU A 45 7.26 -20.28 16.93
CA GLU A 45 6.37 -20.21 18.10
C GLU A 45 6.12 -18.77 18.59
N VAL A 46 6.77 -17.78 17.96
CA VAL A 46 6.68 -16.37 18.36
C VAL A 46 5.65 -15.65 17.50
N GLU A 47 4.67 -15.03 18.13
CA GLU A 47 3.78 -14.06 17.48
C GLU A 47 4.41 -12.67 17.47
N ARG A 48 4.26 -11.96 16.35
CA ARG A 48 4.78 -10.61 16.15
C ARG A 48 3.73 -9.77 15.42
N THR A 49 3.78 -8.47 15.65
CA THR A 49 2.98 -7.50 14.93
C THR A 49 3.83 -6.77 13.89
N GLY A 50 3.17 -6.29 12.85
CA GLY A 50 3.78 -5.49 11.80
C GLY A 50 2.78 -4.51 11.21
N HIS A 51 3.32 -3.47 10.57
CA HIS A 51 2.53 -2.47 9.87
C HIS A 51 2.73 -2.61 8.37
N GLY A 52 1.63 -2.50 7.63
CA GLY A 52 1.61 -2.60 6.18
C GLY A 52 0.67 -1.59 5.57
N SER A 53 0.75 -1.50 4.24
CA SER A 53 -0.22 -0.77 3.45
C SER A 53 -0.51 -1.54 2.17
N ILE A 54 -1.77 -1.59 1.77
CA ILE A 54 -2.20 -2.13 0.49
C ILE A 54 -2.44 -0.96 -0.46
N ARG A 55 -1.97 -1.10 -1.71
CA ARG A 55 -2.15 -0.12 -2.78
C ARG A 55 -2.90 -0.74 -3.95
N PHE A 56 -3.91 -0.04 -4.46
CA PHE A 56 -4.60 -0.37 -5.70
C PHE A 56 -4.29 0.67 -6.78
N TYR A 57 -3.71 0.24 -7.89
CA TYR A 57 -3.36 1.10 -9.02
C TYR A 57 -4.49 1.10 -10.04
N LYS A 58 -5.25 2.19 -10.11
CA LYS A 58 -6.48 2.27 -10.92
C LYS A 58 -6.28 1.94 -12.40
N ARG A 59 -5.17 2.41 -13.00
CA ARG A 59 -4.88 2.17 -14.42
C ARG A 59 -4.50 0.73 -14.75
N GLN A 60 -3.84 0.03 -13.82
CA GLN A 60 -3.33 -1.33 -14.04
C GLN A 60 -4.29 -2.40 -13.51
N GLY A 61 -5.22 -2.05 -12.61
CA GLY A 61 -6.05 -3.02 -11.92
C GLY A 61 -5.28 -3.88 -10.90
N ASP A 62 -4.05 -3.47 -10.56
CA ASP A 62 -3.12 -4.25 -9.74
C ASP A 62 -3.17 -3.84 -8.27
N PHE A 63 -3.02 -4.84 -7.40
CA PHE A 63 -2.92 -4.68 -5.95
C PHE A 63 -1.51 -5.02 -5.48
N LYS A 64 -0.92 -4.17 -4.63
CA LYS A 64 0.41 -4.41 -4.06
C LYS A 64 0.43 -4.15 -2.56
N VAL A 65 1.04 -5.06 -1.80
CA VAL A 65 1.31 -4.87 -0.37
C VAL A 65 2.72 -4.30 -0.18
N HIS A 66 2.77 -3.21 0.56
CA HIS A 66 3.99 -2.54 0.98
C HIS A 66 4.16 -2.67 2.49
N ILE A 67 5.36 -3.05 2.93
CA ILE A 67 5.73 -3.15 4.35
C ILE A 67 6.94 -2.22 4.51
N PRO A 68 6.78 -1.05 5.13
CA PRO A 68 7.88 -0.09 5.27
C PRO A 68 8.95 -0.57 6.24
N ASP A 69 8.55 -1.28 7.30
CA ASP A 69 9.44 -1.68 8.38
C ASP A 69 10.21 -2.96 8.06
N LYS A 70 11.47 -3.01 8.49
CA LYS A 70 12.26 -4.25 8.47
C LYS A 70 11.74 -5.18 9.56
N LEU A 71 11.11 -6.27 9.15
CA LEU A 71 10.62 -7.29 10.08
C LEU A 71 11.78 -8.17 10.58
N PRO A 72 12.11 -8.16 11.88
CA PRO A 72 13.22 -8.96 12.40
C PRO A 72 12.97 -10.46 12.15
N GLY A 73 14.02 -11.18 11.73
CA GLY A 73 13.93 -12.62 11.43
C GLY A 73 13.21 -13.00 10.12
N VAL A 74 12.74 -12.00 9.36
CA VAL A 74 12.06 -12.19 8.07
C VAL A 74 12.99 -11.79 6.93
N GLY A 75 13.68 -12.77 6.36
CA GLY A 75 14.50 -12.57 5.16
C GLY A 75 13.67 -12.40 3.87
N PRO A 76 14.30 -12.09 2.73
CA PRO A 76 13.62 -11.73 1.47
C PRO A 76 12.61 -12.78 0.98
N LYS A 77 12.97 -14.06 1.06
CA LYS A 77 12.09 -15.17 0.65
C LYS A 77 10.83 -15.27 1.52
N LYS A 78 10.99 -15.11 2.84
CA LYS A 78 9.86 -15.11 3.80
C LYS A 78 9.01 -13.86 3.63
N LEU A 79 9.62 -12.71 3.35
CA LEU A 79 8.94 -11.45 3.09
C LEU A 79 8.05 -11.54 1.85
N ARG A 80 8.56 -12.13 0.74
CA ARG A 80 7.76 -12.34 -0.47
C ARG A 80 6.53 -13.23 -0.19
N LYS A 81 6.71 -14.30 0.59
CA LYS A 81 5.60 -15.16 1.02
C LYS A 81 4.60 -14.41 1.91
N LEU A 82 5.08 -13.59 2.85
CA LEU A 82 4.24 -12.77 3.72
C LEU A 82 3.37 -11.81 2.91
N LYS A 83 3.98 -11.09 1.96
CA LYS A 83 3.27 -10.14 1.10
C LYS A 83 2.17 -10.82 0.29
N GLY A 84 2.41 -12.03 -0.21
CA GLY A 84 1.38 -12.81 -0.90
C GLY A 84 0.22 -13.17 0.02
N LEU A 85 0.51 -13.70 1.22
CA LEU A 85 -0.54 -14.03 2.20
C LEU A 85 -1.35 -12.79 2.63
N LEU A 86 -0.67 -11.67 2.90
CA LEU A 86 -1.32 -10.43 3.28
C LEU A 86 -2.17 -9.88 2.14
N LEU A 87 -1.73 -10.05 0.90
CA LEU A 87 -2.50 -9.60 -0.25
C LEU A 87 -3.81 -10.37 -0.37
N GLU A 88 -3.79 -11.70 -0.27
CA GLU A 88 -5.01 -12.51 -0.35
C GLU A 88 -6.01 -12.18 0.76
N GLU A 89 -5.55 -12.09 2.01
CA GLU A 89 -6.40 -11.80 3.17
C GLU A 89 -6.92 -10.35 3.19
N ALA A 90 -6.05 -9.37 2.89
CA ALA A 90 -6.41 -7.96 2.98
C ALA A 90 -7.21 -7.46 1.78
N LYS A 91 -7.12 -8.13 0.61
CA LYS A 91 -7.72 -7.63 -0.63
C LYS A 91 -9.24 -7.50 -0.55
N THR A 92 -9.94 -8.52 -0.05
CA THR A 92 -11.42 -8.50 0.02
C THR A 92 -11.92 -7.36 0.89
N ALA A 93 -11.43 -7.27 2.13
CA ALA A 93 -11.78 -6.20 3.06
C ALA A 93 -11.35 -4.81 2.56
N PHE A 94 -10.23 -4.72 1.82
CA PHE A 94 -9.82 -3.46 1.20
C PHE A 94 -10.75 -3.01 0.08
N ILE A 95 -11.23 -3.93 -0.77
CA ILE A 95 -12.20 -3.61 -1.83
C ILE A 95 -13.50 -3.11 -1.20
N GLU A 96 -14.00 -3.81 -0.19
CA GLU A 96 -15.19 -3.38 0.57
C GLU A 96 -15.00 -1.98 1.16
N ASN A 97 -13.85 -1.70 1.76
CA ASN A 97 -13.54 -0.38 2.32
C ASN A 97 -13.47 0.74 1.26
N ILE A 98 -13.01 0.43 0.04
CA ILE A 98 -12.99 1.40 -1.07
C ILE A 98 -14.40 1.70 -1.56
N GLU A 99 -15.23 0.66 -1.70
CA GLU A 99 -16.61 0.78 -2.19
C GLU A 99 -17.52 1.46 -1.17
N SER A 100 -17.24 1.33 0.12
CA SER A 100 -18.05 1.90 1.22
C SER A 100 -17.90 3.43 1.41
N GLU A 101 -17.17 4.13 0.52
CA GLU A 101 -17.02 5.61 0.51
C GLU A 101 -16.75 6.32 1.86
N PRO A 102 -15.86 5.85 2.75
CA PRO A 102 -15.46 6.69 3.88
C PRO A 102 -14.66 7.89 3.36
N GLU A 103 -15.01 9.10 3.83
CA GLU A 103 -14.44 10.41 3.49
C GLU A 103 -13.12 10.35 2.68
N LYS A 104 -13.23 10.57 1.37
CA LYS A 104 -12.13 10.46 0.40
C LYS A 104 -11.01 11.43 0.75
N ARG A 105 -10.06 11.00 1.56
CA ARG A 105 -8.85 11.76 1.84
C ARG A 105 -8.00 11.76 0.57
N LYS A 106 -8.01 12.88 -0.16
CA LYS A 106 -7.25 13.06 -1.40
C LYS A 106 -5.89 13.70 -1.12
N VAL A 107 -4.85 13.15 -1.72
CA VAL A 107 -3.50 13.70 -1.71
C VAL A 107 -3.11 13.99 -3.15
N TYR A 108 -2.82 15.27 -3.42
CA TYR A 108 -2.35 15.76 -4.72
C TYR A 108 -0.83 15.88 -4.69
N TYR A 109 -0.17 15.22 -5.63
CA TYR A 109 1.26 15.44 -5.87
C TYR A 109 1.40 16.60 -6.86
N ALA A 110 1.71 17.80 -6.35
CA ALA A 110 1.98 18.95 -7.21
C ALA A 110 3.30 18.78 -7.97
N GLU A 111 3.43 19.46 -9.11
CA GLU A 111 4.67 19.53 -9.87
C GLU A 111 5.82 20.00 -8.97
N PHE A 112 6.94 19.27 -9.01
CA PHE A 112 8.20 19.80 -8.50
C PHE A 112 8.64 20.93 -9.43
N SER A 113 8.11 22.12 -9.23
CA SER A 113 8.65 23.33 -9.84
C SER A 113 10.05 23.52 -9.27
N SER A 114 11.06 23.10 -10.03
CA SER A 114 12.45 23.36 -9.75
C SER A 114 12.62 24.89 -9.65
N PRO A 115 13.09 25.47 -8.53
CA PRO A 115 13.23 26.93 -8.39
C PRO A 115 14.35 27.53 -9.27
N TRP A 116 14.97 26.74 -10.16
CA TRP A 116 16.19 27.10 -10.87
C TRP A 116 15.91 27.55 -12.31
N GLU A 117 15.08 28.57 -12.47
CA GLU A 117 15.11 29.38 -13.67
C GLU A 117 15.38 30.83 -13.25
N ARG A 118 16.65 31.09 -12.93
CA ARG A 118 17.18 32.44 -12.84
C ARG A 118 17.88 32.78 -14.16
N ARG A 119 17.25 33.75 -14.84
CA ARG A 119 17.79 34.70 -15.82
C ARG A 119 18.02 34.21 -17.24
#